data_AF-A0A495RII8-F1
#
_entry.id   AF-A0A495RII8-F1
#
_cell.length_a   1.000
_cell.length_b   1.000
_cell.length_c   1.000
_cell.angle_alpha   90.00
_cell.angle_beta   90.00
_cell.angle_gamma   90.00
#
_symmetry.space_group_name_H-M   'P 1'
#
loop_
_entity.id
_entity.type
_entity.pdbx_description
1 polymer ?
#
loop_
_entity_poly.entity_id
_entity_poly.type
_entity_poly.pdbx_seq_one_letter_code
_entity_poly.pdbx_strand_id
1 'polypeptide(L)'
;MIFIIRGVMLSISAVVFFAGWDGIIIAFDMNKVIAFIIALILLEFPIILAVAALYGAVNAWEWPIWGAILLVMWPLAFTIIVNGIPSVFSLFSLSRFKN
;
A
#
# COMPACT_ATOMS: atom_id res chain seq x y z
N MET A 1 14.35 9.82 14.37
CA MET A 1 12.93 9.39 14.31
C MET A 1 12.40 9.34 12.88
N ILE A 2 12.46 10.45 12.11
CA ILE A 2 11.99 10.51 10.71
C ILE A 2 12.66 9.47 9.78
N PHE A 3 13.96 9.24 9.92
CA PHE A 3 14.68 8.25 9.12
C PHE A 3 14.19 6.81 9.33
N ILE A 4 13.83 6.44 10.56
CA ILE A 4 13.32 5.11 10.90
C ILE A 4 11.94 4.90 10.27
N ILE A 5 11.06 5.90 10.38
CA ILE A 5 9.71 5.87 9.78
C ILE A 5 9.83 5.71 8.26
N ARG A 6 10.71 6.49 7.61
CA ARG A 6 10.95 6.37 6.16
C ARG A 6 11.53 5.02 5.76
N GLY A 7 12.43 4.45 6.57
CA GLY A 7 12.98 3.11 6.33
C GLY A 7 11.91 2.03 6.38
N VAL A 8 11.05 2.06 7.41
CA VAL A 8 9.93 1.11 7.55
C VAL A 8 8.94 1.25 6.38
N MET A 9 8.65 2.49 5.96
CA MET A 9 7.79 2.76 4.80
C MET A 9 8.34 2.14 3.52
N LEU A 10 9.63 2.37 3.23
CA LEU A 10 10.28 1.79 2.06
C LEU A 10 10.25 0.26 2.08
N SER A 11 10.47 -0.35 3.24
CA SER A 11 10.39 -1.81 3.39
C SER A 11 9.00 -2.34 3.07
N ILE A 12 7.94 -1.72 3.59
CA ILE A 12 6.56 -2.17 3.34
C ILE A 12 6.18 -1.94 1.87
N SER A 13 6.54 -0.79 1.29
CA SER A 13 6.33 -0.52 -0.13
C SER A 13 7.06 -1.52 -1.03
N ALA A 14 8.27 -1.95 -0.66
CA ALA A 14 8.99 -3.00 -1.37
C ALA A 14 8.23 -4.33 -1.30
N VAL A 15 7.72 -4.71 -0.12
CA VAL A 15 6.92 -5.93 0.05
C VAL A 15 5.65 -5.89 -0.81
N VAL A 16 4.95 -4.75 -0.84
CA VAL A 16 3.78 -4.55 -1.72
C VAL A 16 4.17 -4.71 -3.20
N PHE A 17 5.30 -4.14 -3.61
CA PHE A 17 5.78 -4.25 -4.99
C PHE A 17 6.08 -5.71 -5.37
N PHE A 18 6.81 -6.46 -4.53
CA PHE A 18 7.12 -7.87 -4.80
C PHE A 18 5.86 -8.74 -4.80
N ALA A 19 4.92 -8.51 -3.87
CA ALA A 19 3.64 -9.19 -3.88
C ALA A 19 2.84 -8.87 -5.16
N GLY A 20 2.88 -7.61 -5.62
CA GLY A 20 2.24 -7.18 -6.86
C GLY A 20 2.84 -7.83 -8.09
N TRP A 21 4.16 -7.91 -8.14
CA TRP A 21 4.90 -8.59 -9.19
C TRP A 21 4.52 -10.08 -9.30
N ASP A 22 4.54 -10.80 -8.17
CA ASP A 22 4.12 -12.21 -8.14
C ASP A 22 2.64 -12.37 -8.50
N GLY A 23 1.79 -11.42 -8.08
CA GLY A 23 0.39 -11.40 -8.47
C GLY A 23 0.17 -11.26 -9.98
N ILE A 24 0.98 -10.42 -10.66
CA ILE A 24 0.93 -10.25 -12.12
C ILE A 24 1.39 -11.53 -12.83
N ILE A 25 2.46 -12.17 -12.33
CA ILE A 25 2.96 -13.45 -12.87
C ILE A 25 1.83 -14.48 -12.88
N ILE A 26 1.14 -14.66 -11.74
CA ILE A 26 0.08 -15.66 -11.61
C ILE A 26 -1.17 -15.25 -12.40
N ALA A 27 -1.58 -13.98 -12.32
CA ALA A 27 -2.83 -13.52 -12.92
C ALA A 27 -2.81 -13.57 -14.46
N PHE A 28 -1.66 -13.33 -15.07
CA PHE A 28 -1.51 -13.27 -16.53
C PHE A 28 -0.70 -14.43 -17.13
N ASP A 29 -0.27 -15.39 -16.30
CA ASP A 29 0.62 -16.50 -16.68
C ASP A 29 1.85 -16.01 -17.47
N MET A 30 2.49 -14.97 -16.94
CA MET A 30 3.53 -14.22 -17.63
C MET A 30 4.94 -14.58 -17.15
N ASN A 31 5.90 -14.41 -18.05
CA ASN A 31 7.33 -14.44 -17.73
C ASN A 31 7.67 -13.39 -16.65
N LYS A 32 8.58 -13.76 -15.72
CA LYS A 32 9.02 -12.93 -14.59
C LYS A 32 9.55 -11.55 -14.98
N VAL A 33 10.36 -11.47 -16.04
CA VAL A 33 10.94 -10.22 -16.56
C VAL A 33 9.86 -9.28 -17.10
N ILE A 34 8.91 -9.79 -17.87
CA ILE A 34 7.80 -8.99 -18.42
C ILE A 34 6.90 -8.51 -17.28
N ALA A 35 6.55 -9.41 -16.35
CA ALA A 35 5.76 -9.07 -15.19
C ALA A 35 6.46 -8.02 -14.30
N PHE A 36 7.79 -8.04 -14.21
CA PHE A 36 8.56 -7.04 -13.46
C PHE A 36 8.45 -5.65 -14.11
N ILE A 37 8.57 -5.57 -15.43
CA ILE A 37 8.41 -4.31 -16.17
C ILE A 37 6.99 -3.77 -15.99
N ILE A 38 5.98 -4.63 -16.06
CA ILE A 38 4.58 -4.24 -15.82
C ILE A 38 4.40 -3.77 -14.37
N ALA A 39 4.97 -4.47 -13.39
CA ALA A 39 4.92 -4.07 -11.98
C ALA A 39 5.54 -2.69 -11.76
N LEU A 40 6.64 -2.37 -12.45
CA LEU A 40 7.26 -1.04 -12.42
C LEU A 40 6.34 0.03 -13.01
N ILE A 41 5.68 -0.24 -14.14
CA ILE A 41 4.69 0.68 -14.73
C ILE A 41 3.50 0.87 -13.78
N LEU A 42 3.07 -0.19 -13.10
CA LEU A 42 1.96 -0.17 -12.16
C LEU A 42 2.27 0.57 -10.85
N LEU A 43 3.52 0.93 -10.56
CA LEU A 43 3.84 1.86 -9.47
C LEU A 43 3.15 3.21 -9.65
N GLU A 44 2.92 3.65 -10.88
CA GLU A 44 2.17 4.86 -11.21
C GLU A 44 0.65 4.69 -11.00
N PHE A 45 0.18 3.44 -10.92
CA PHE A 45 -1.22 3.07 -10.73
C PHE A 45 -1.41 2.31 -9.41
N PRO A 46 -1.32 3.00 -8.26
CA PRO A 46 -1.22 2.37 -6.95
C PRO A 46 -2.41 1.47 -6.61
N ILE A 47 -3.61 1.78 -7.11
CA ILE A 47 -4.81 0.95 -6.91
C ILE A 47 -4.70 -0.39 -7.65
N ILE A 48 -4.20 -0.38 -8.88
CA ILE A 48 -4.06 -1.60 -9.69
C ILE A 48 -2.95 -2.47 -9.10
N LEU A 49 -1.82 -1.86 -8.73
CA LEU A 49 -0.74 -2.55 -8.05
C LEU A 49 -1.18 -3.14 -6.70
N ALA A 50 -2.02 -2.41 -5.95
CA ALA A 50 -2.62 -2.88 -4.70
C ALA A 50 -3.47 -4.14 -4.89
N VAL A 51 -4.30 -4.20 -5.92
CA VAL A 51 -5.10 -5.39 -6.24
C VAL A 51 -4.21 -6.56 -6.66
N ALA A 52 -3.22 -6.30 -7.52
CA ALA A 52 -2.24 -7.31 -7.89
C ALA A 52 -1.46 -7.83 -6.68
N ALA A 53 -1.08 -6.95 -5.75
CA ALA A 53 -0.36 -7.30 -4.54
C ALA A 53 -1.21 -8.11 -3.57
N LEU A 54 -2.51 -7.80 -3.45
CA LEU A 54 -3.44 -8.61 -2.68
C LEU A 54 -3.56 -10.02 -3.29
N TYR A 55 -3.70 -10.10 -4.61
CA TYR A 55 -3.79 -11.36 -5.32
C TYR A 55 -2.50 -12.19 -5.19
N GLY A 56 -1.32 -11.57 -5.33
CA GLY A 56 -0.05 -12.24 -5.16
C GLY A 56 0.23 -12.66 -3.72
N ALA A 57 -0.06 -11.81 -2.74
CA ALA A 57 0.10 -12.17 -1.33
C ALA A 57 -0.76 -13.39 -0.95
N VAL A 58 -2.01 -13.47 -1.44
CA VAL A 58 -2.91 -14.59 -1.13
C VAL A 58 -2.54 -15.86 -1.91
N ASN A 59 -2.23 -15.76 -3.21
CA ASN A 59 -2.06 -16.94 -4.07
C ASN A 59 -0.61 -17.38 -4.26
N ALA A 60 0.36 -16.47 -4.21
CA ALA A 60 1.78 -16.78 -4.35
C ALA A 60 2.44 -17.03 -2.99
N TRP A 61 2.12 -16.22 -2.00
CA TRP A 61 2.74 -16.28 -0.67
C TRP A 61 1.88 -16.99 0.37
N GLU A 62 0.68 -17.42 -0.03
CA GLU A 62 -0.28 -18.14 0.82
C GLU A 62 -0.63 -17.37 2.10
N TRP A 63 -0.58 -16.04 2.06
CA TRP A 63 -0.96 -15.23 3.19
C TRP A 63 -2.47 -15.32 3.42
N PRO A 64 -2.92 -15.29 4.68
CA PRO A 64 -4.33 -15.17 4.94
C PRO A 64 -4.85 -13.83 4.40
N ILE A 65 -6.08 -13.82 3.90
CA ILE A 65 -6.66 -12.65 3.21
C ILE A 65 -6.63 -11.38 4.07
N TRP A 66 -6.79 -11.51 5.38
CA TRP A 66 -6.70 -10.38 6.32
C TRP A 66 -5.29 -9.78 6.37
N GLY A 67 -4.25 -10.59 6.27
CA GLY A 67 -2.86 -10.14 6.23
C GLY A 67 -2.54 -9.41 4.92
N ALA A 68 -3.04 -9.92 3.80
CA ALA A 68 -2.90 -9.27 2.49
C ALA A 68 -3.63 -7.91 2.44
N ILE A 69 -4.83 -7.82 3.02
CA ILE A 69 -5.56 -6.54 3.12
C ILE A 69 -4.76 -5.52 3.94
N LEU A 70 -4.21 -5.92 5.09
CA LEU A 70 -3.40 -5.03 5.94
C LEU A 70 -2.15 -4.51 5.22
N LEU A 71 -1.49 -5.37 4.42
CA LEU A 71 -0.32 -4.98 3.62
C LEU A 71 -0.67 -3.85 2.64
N VAL A 72 -1.82 -3.96 1.98
CA VAL A 72 -2.25 -3.05 0.92
C VAL A 72 -2.90 -1.77 1.46
N MET A 73 -3.52 -1.81 2.64
CA MET A 73 -4.10 -0.64 3.31
C MET A 73 -3.07 0.25 4.01
N TRP A 74 -1.81 -0.18 4.10
CA TRP A 74 -0.77 0.56 4.79
C TRP A 74 -0.53 2.00 4.29
N PRO A 75 -0.52 2.28 2.97
CA PRO A 75 -0.37 3.65 2.47
C PRO A 75 -1.51 4.56 2.97
N LEU A 76 -2.76 4.07 3.00
CA LEU A 76 -3.92 4.79 3.52
C LEU A 76 -3.79 5.10 5.02
N ALA A 77 -3.38 4.11 5.81
CA ALA A 77 -3.13 4.30 7.24
C ALA A 77 -2.03 5.36 7.49
N PHE A 78 -0.99 5.36 6.67
CA PHE A 78 0.07 6.36 6.74
C PHE A 78 -0.41 7.78 6.39
N THR A 79 -1.21 7.94 5.32
CA THR A 79 -1.78 9.25 4.97
C THR A 79 -2.61 9.82 6.11
N ILE A 80 -3.36 8.97 6.82
CA ILE A 80 -4.15 9.35 8.00
C ILE A 80 -3.24 9.69 9.19
N ILE A 81 -2.17 8.92 9.45
CA ILE A 81 -1.27 9.18 10.59
C ILE A 81 -0.44 10.46 10.38
N VAL A 82 0.02 10.70 9.14
CA VAL A 82 0.88 11.86 8.82
C VAL A 82 0.07 13.12 8.54
N ASN A 83 -1.07 13.01 7.83
CA ASN A 83 -1.91 14.16 7.47
C ASN A 83 -3.17 14.30 8.32
N GLY A 84 -3.47 13.40 9.25
CA GLY A 84 -4.67 13.45 10.11
C GLY A 84 -4.51 14.23 11.41
N ILE A 85 -3.34 14.84 11.66
CA ILE A 85 -3.13 15.70 12.84
C ILE A 85 -3.59 17.17 12.65
N PRO A 86 -3.80 17.76 11.45
CA PRO A 86 -4.35 19.12 11.36
C PRO A 86 -5.89 19.19 11.29
N SER A 87 -6.60 18.15 10.83
CA SER A 87 -8.04 18.29 10.52
C SER A 87 -9.00 17.95 11.67
N VAL A 88 -8.57 17.14 12.63
CA VAL A 88 -9.37 16.90 13.85
C VAL A 88 -9.35 18.14 14.75
N PHE A 89 -8.19 18.81 14.84
CA PHE A 89 -8.07 20.03 15.64
C PHE A 89 -8.80 21.23 15.02
N SER A 90 -8.89 21.32 13.68
CA SER A 90 -9.64 22.38 13.01
C SER A 90 -11.18 22.22 13.14
N LEU A 91 -11.67 20.98 13.21
CA LEU A 91 -13.08 20.69 13.50
C LEU A 91 -13.45 21.05 14.96
N PHE A 92 -12.58 20.73 15.92
CA PHE A 92 -12.78 21.13 17.32
C PHE A 92 -12.56 22.63 17.58
N SER A 93 -11.72 23.32 16.80
CA SER A 93 -11.56 24.77 16.93
C SER A 93 -12.77 25.51 16.35
N LEU A 94 -13.31 25.07 15.22
CA LEU A 94 -14.49 25.70 14.58
C LEU A 94 -15.78 25.49 15.40
N SER A 95 -15.88 24.40 16.17
CA SER A 95 -17.05 24.18 17.05
C SER A 95 -17.04 25.04 18.31
N ARG A 96 -15.90 25.64 18.70
CA ARG A 96 -15.80 26.51 19.88
C ARG A 96 -16.08 28.00 19.61
N PHE A 97 -16.11 28.43 18.35
CA PHE A 97 -16.41 29.83 17.98
C PHE A 97 -17.89 30.05 17.59
N LYS A 98 -18.75 29.05 17.77
CA LYS A 98 -20.18 29.11 17.43
C LYS A 98 -21.13 29.31 18.63
N ASN A 99 -20.60 29.57 19.83
CA ASN A 99 -21.39 29.96 21.00
C ASN A 99 -21.03 31.37 21.45
#